data_AF-A0A9X3XYC8-F1
#
_entry.id   AF-A0A9X3XYC8-F1
#
_cell.length_a   1.000
_cell.length_b   1.000
_cell.length_c   1.000
_cell.angle_alpha   90.00
_cell.angle_beta   90.00
_cell.angle_gamma   90.00
#
_symmetry.space_group_name_H-M   'P 1'
#
loop_
_entity.id
_entity.type
_entity.pdbx_description
1 polymer ?
#
loop_
_entity_poly.entity_id
_entity_poly.type
_entity_poly.pdbx_seq_one_letter_code
_entity_poly.pdbx_strand_id
1 'polypeptide(L)'
;MKKLFIWSGIISLIFPLLFFFLIIGGSGEQPTPVNPNPNLTEEQLNFISQIVSGAKQSYEETGIFPSITLAQAILESGWGRSGLAIKANNLFGIKADSGWKGKVLEMPTQEHVNGGIITIIARWRVYESWNESVIDHGKFFVENSRYKENWVLDAKNYVEQAQCIQKAGYATDPNYANQLIQVINDFGLNLYDMNGDVLGNDVIEKAIEAGMKWVGKSQYVWGGGRNQADVDAGRFDCSSLVHYCYASAGIQLGPRESVTTWSLITMGKPVLVSEMKRGDLIFFDTAGRNGHIGIYLGNGKFLNDSSTQGVSIGDLNSAYWSRYFNGNVRRVVE
;
A
#
# COMPACT_ATOMS: atom_id res chain seq x y z
N MET A 1 47.10 -14.81 -15.61
CA MET A 1 45.85 -15.23 -16.27
C MET A 1 44.68 -14.80 -15.40
N LYS A 2 44.00 -13.70 -15.75
CA LYS A 2 42.80 -13.24 -15.06
C LYS A 2 41.65 -14.18 -15.43
N LYS A 3 41.14 -14.95 -14.47
CA LYS A 3 39.93 -15.76 -14.66
C LYS A 3 38.76 -14.79 -14.85
N LEU A 4 38.22 -14.79 -16.06
CA LEU A 4 36.97 -14.13 -16.41
C LEU A 4 35.87 -14.77 -15.56
N PHE A 5 35.42 -14.09 -14.51
CA PHE A 5 34.25 -14.51 -13.74
C PHE A 5 33.02 -14.21 -14.60
N ILE A 6 32.64 -15.16 -15.44
CA ILE A 6 31.33 -15.14 -16.11
C ILE A 6 30.34 -15.56 -15.03
N TRP A 7 29.79 -14.58 -14.31
CA TRP A 7 28.59 -14.81 -13.53
C TRP A 7 27.52 -15.15 -14.56
N SER A 8 27.08 -16.42 -14.59
CA SER A 8 25.95 -16.85 -15.41
C SER A 8 24.72 -16.15 -14.85
N GLY A 9 24.45 -14.94 -15.36
CA GLY A 9 23.22 -14.19 -15.18
C GLY A 9 22.05 -14.96 -15.77
N ILE A 10 21.66 -16.01 -15.05
CA ILE A 10 20.42 -16.73 -15.28
C ILE A 10 19.36 -15.90 -14.58
N ILE A 11 18.78 -14.99 -15.35
CA ILE A 11 17.74 -14.09 -14.90
C ILE A 11 16.44 -14.89 -14.93
N SER A 12 16.02 -15.37 -13.76
CA SER A 12 14.73 -16.07 -13.64
C SER A 12 13.61 -15.12 -14.05
N LEU A 13 12.93 -15.49 -15.12
CA LEU A 13 11.64 -14.91 -15.46
C LEU A 13 10.61 -15.57 -14.56
N ILE A 14 10.19 -14.82 -13.54
CA ILE A 14 9.00 -15.18 -12.79
C ILE A 14 7.82 -14.74 -13.65
N PHE A 15 7.27 -15.69 -14.41
CA PHE A 15 6.03 -15.48 -15.14
C PHE A 15 4.87 -15.45 -14.14
N PRO A 16 4.03 -14.40 -14.11
CA PRO A 16 2.79 -14.45 -13.38
C PRO A 16 1.89 -15.51 -14.05
N LEU A 17 1.64 -16.60 -13.34
CA LEU A 17 0.65 -17.61 -13.75
C LEU A 17 -0.74 -16.96 -13.74
N LEU A 18 -1.24 -16.64 -14.94
CA LEU A 18 -2.64 -16.34 -15.19
C LEU A 18 -3.50 -17.56 -14.80
N PHE A 19 -4.32 -17.45 -13.74
CA PHE A 19 -5.30 -18.50 -13.41
C PHE A 19 -6.67 -17.96 -12.98
N PHE A 20 -7.67 -18.61 -13.58
CA PHE A 20 -9.12 -18.52 -13.41
C PHE A 20 -9.58 -19.00 -12.02
N PHE A 21 -10.56 -18.34 -11.40
CA PHE A 21 -11.17 -18.76 -10.13
C PHE A 21 -12.31 -19.77 -10.34
N LEU A 22 -12.34 -20.83 -9.53
CA LEU A 22 -13.52 -21.65 -9.26
C LEU A 22 -13.76 -21.65 -7.74
N ILE A 23 -14.93 -21.16 -7.33
CA ILE A 23 -15.32 -21.01 -5.92
C ILE A 23 -15.93 -22.32 -5.42
N ILE A 24 -15.49 -22.80 -4.25
CA ILE A 24 -16.27 -23.70 -3.38
C ILE A 24 -16.18 -23.15 -1.95
N GLY A 25 -17.33 -22.95 -1.32
CA GLY A 25 -17.46 -22.32 0.01
C GLY A 25 -17.46 -23.29 1.19
N GLY A 26 -17.40 -22.73 2.40
CA GLY A 26 -17.70 -23.45 3.65
C GLY A 26 -17.13 -22.85 4.95
N SER A 27 -17.90 -21.94 5.56
CA SER A 27 -18.15 -21.67 7.00
C SER A 27 -17.02 -21.48 8.03
N GLY A 28 -17.04 -20.30 8.66
CA GLY A 28 -16.50 -20.00 9.99
C GLY A 28 -16.18 -18.50 10.14
N GLU A 29 -17.15 -17.66 10.50
CA GLU A 29 -16.92 -16.22 10.67
C GLU A 29 -16.05 -15.95 11.91
N GLN A 30 -14.75 -15.77 11.68
CA GLN A 30 -13.87 -14.99 12.54
C GLN A 30 -14.02 -13.51 12.15
N PRO A 31 -13.84 -12.54 13.07
CA PRO A 31 -13.88 -11.13 12.73
C PRO A 31 -12.86 -10.85 11.61
N THR A 32 -13.37 -10.45 10.46
CA THR A 32 -12.56 -10.23 9.26
C THR A 32 -11.59 -9.07 9.51
N PRO A 33 -10.33 -9.17 9.05
CA PRO A 33 -9.45 -8.02 9.07
C PRO A 33 -10.08 -6.93 8.21
N VAL A 34 -10.45 -5.84 8.88
CA VAL A 34 -10.89 -4.58 8.30
C VAL A 34 -9.99 -4.20 7.11
N ASN A 35 -10.62 -3.95 5.96
CA ASN A 35 -9.93 -3.65 4.72
C ASN A 35 -9.64 -2.14 4.57
N PRO A 36 -8.37 -1.69 4.66
CA PRO A 36 -8.02 -0.29 4.47
C PRO A 36 -8.12 0.19 3.00
N ASN A 37 -8.37 -0.71 2.02
CA ASN A 37 -8.49 -0.37 0.60
C ASN A 37 -9.63 -1.16 -0.09
N PRO A 38 -10.71 -0.52 -0.61
CA PRO A 38 -11.87 -1.19 -1.20
C PRO A 38 -11.57 -2.13 -2.39
N ASN A 39 -10.33 -2.15 -2.91
CA ASN A 39 -9.88 -3.05 -3.99
C ASN A 39 -9.32 -4.41 -3.53
N LEU A 40 -9.02 -4.59 -2.24
CA LEU A 40 -8.47 -5.86 -1.72
C LEU A 40 -9.58 -6.86 -1.37
N THR A 41 -9.40 -8.13 -1.72
CA THR A 41 -10.23 -9.21 -1.17
C THR A 41 -9.76 -9.59 0.24
N GLU A 42 -10.58 -10.33 0.98
CA GLU A 42 -10.20 -10.84 2.31
C GLU A 42 -8.94 -11.74 2.25
N GLU A 43 -8.83 -12.58 1.23
CA GLU A 43 -7.65 -13.42 1.00
C GLU A 43 -6.38 -12.57 0.79
N GLN A 44 -6.48 -11.49 0.01
CA GLN A 44 -5.37 -10.58 -0.25
C GLN A 44 -4.95 -9.81 1.01
N LEU A 45 -5.92 -9.41 1.85
CA LEU A 45 -5.63 -8.80 3.15
C LEU A 45 -4.94 -9.77 4.09
N ASN A 46 -5.40 -11.02 4.14
CA ASN A 46 -4.78 -12.06 4.96
C ASN A 46 -3.35 -12.38 4.50
N PHE A 47 -3.08 -12.31 3.19
CA PHE A 47 -1.71 -12.41 2.69
C PHE A 47 -0.86 -11.23 3.19
N ILE A 48 -1.32 -9.98 3.00
CA ILE A 48 -0.57 -8.78 3.42
C ILE A 48 -0.34 -8.77 4.93
N SER A 49 -1.36 -9.11 5.74
CA SER A 49 -1.27 -9.07 7.21
C SER A 49 -0.21 -10.01 7.77
N GLN A 50 0.07 -11.13 7.09
CA GLN A 50 1.09 -12.10 7.49
C GLN A 50 2.52 -11.60 7.25
N ILE A 51 2.73 -10.67 6.31
CA ILE A 51 4.09 -10.26 5.89
C ILE A 51 4.39 -8.78 6.13
N VAL A 52 3.38 -7.94 6.39
CA VAL A 52 3.54 -6.49 6.56
C VAL A 52 4.45 -6.13 7.73
N SER A 53 4.36 -6.85 8.84
CA SER A 53 5.23 -6.62 10.00
C SER A 53 6.70 -6.91 9.65
N GLY A 54 6.96 -7.99 8.93
CA GLY A 54 8.29 -8.31 8.41
C GLY A 54 8.80 -7.29 7.40
N ALA A 55 7.92 -6.78 6.53
CA ALA A 55 8.28 -5.77 5.55
C ALA A 55 8.69 -4.44 6.22
N LYS A 56 7.98 -4.03 7.28
CA LYS A 56 8.34 -2.86 8.10
C LYS A 56 9.66 -3.07 8.84
N GLN A 57 9.84 -4.22 9.49
CA GLN A 57 11.11 -4.55 10.14
C GLN A 57 12.26 -4.53 9.13
N SER A 58 12.07 -5.17 7.97
CA SER A 58 13.06 -5.20 6.90
C SER A 58 13.42 -3.79 6.42
N TYR A 59 12.44 -2.90 6.32
CA TYR A 59 12.68 -1.50 5.98
C TYR A 59 13.56 -0.80 7.02
N GLU A 60 13.31 -0.97 8.32
CA GLU A 60 14.13 -0.38 9.38
C GLU A 60 15.60 -0.85 9.30
N GLU A 61 15.81 -2.10 8.91
CA GLU A 61 17.14 -2.71 8.80
C GLU A 61 17.85 -2.37 7.47
N THR A 62 17.10 -2.20 6.37
CA THR A 62 17.66 -2.25 5.01
C THR A 62 17.32 -1.05 4.13
N GLY A 63 16.28 -0.28 4.47
CA GLY A 63 15.79 0.85 3.67
C GLY A 63 14.92 0.45 2.46
N ILE A 64 14.56 -0.83 2.30
CA ILE A 64 13.64 -1.28 1.24
C ILE A 64 12.19 -1.03 1.65
N PHE A 65 11.51 -0.13 0.94
CA PHE A 65 10.16 0.31 1.27
C PHE A 65 9.21 -0.88 1.47
N PRO A 66 8.40 -0.90 2.55
CA PRO A 66 7.40 -1.94 2.77
C PRO A 66 6.51 -2.18 1.56
N SER A 67 6.07 -1.14 0.84
CA SER A 67 5.28 -1.27 -0.39
C SER A 67 6.03 -2.01 -1.48
N ILE A 68 7.34 -1.81 -1.61
CA ILE A 68 8.19 -2.51 -2.58
C ILE A 68 8.26 -3.98 -2.20
N THR A 69 8.56 -4.28 -0.95
CA THR A 69 8.60 -5.65 -0.44
C THR A 69 7.26 -6.36 -0.63
N LEU A 70 6.13 -5.71 -0.30
CA LEU A 70 4.80 -6.27 -0.48
C LEU A 70 4.46 -6.48 -1.96
N ALA A 71 4.78 -5.51 -2.83
CA ALA A 71 4.50 -5.61 -4.25
C ALA A 71 5.32 -6.71 -4.93
N GLN A 72 6.61 -6.83 -4.58
CA GLN A 72 7.45 -7.94 -5.04
C GLN A 72 6.89 -9.27 -4.54
N ALA A 73 6.56 -9.39 -3.23
CA ALA A 73 5.95 -10.61 -2.72
C ALA A 73 4.67 -10.99 -3.48
N ILE A 74 3.80 -10.02 -3.78
CA ILE A 74 2.57 -10.22 -4.56
C ILE A 74 2.87 -10.75 -5.97
N LEU A 75 3.74 -10.06 -6.71
CA LEU A 75 4.07 -10.42 -8.09
C LEU A 75 4.78 -11.77 -8.17
N GLU A 76 5.80 -11.97 -7.32
CA GLU A 76 6.68 -13.12 -7.41
C GLU A 76 6.03 -14.42 -6.92
N SER A 77 5.11 -14.31 -5.96
CA SER A 77 4.42 -15.48 -5.39
C SER A 77 2.98 -15.63 -5.86
N GLY A 78 2.45 -14.67 -6.62
CA GLY A 78 1.04 -14.65 -7.01
C GLY A 78 0.10 -14.65 -5.80
N TRP A 79 0.37 -13.78 -4.83
CA TRP A 79 -0.32 -13.72 -3.51
C TRP A 79 -0.07 -14.95 -2.62
N GLY A 80 1.15 -15.48 -2.61
CA GLY A 80 1.55 -16.63 -1.80
C GLY A 80 1.12 -17.99 -2.35
N ARG A 81 0.49 -18.00 -3.53
CA ARG A 81 -0.12 -19.20 -4.13
C ARG A 81 0.83 -20.01 -5.01
N SER A 82 2.01 -19.47 -5.33
CA SER A 82 3.00 -20.17 -6.14
C SER A 82 3.46 -21.46 -5.44
N GLY A 83 3.76 -22.50 -6.22
CA GLY A 83 4.23 -23.76 -5.66
C GLY A 83 5.53 -23.61 -4.85
N LEU A 84 6.37 -22.63 -5.20
CA LEU A 84 7.57 -22.29 -4.44
C LEU A 84 7.24 -21.60 -3.10
N ALA A 85 6.32 -20.63 -3.11
CA ALA A 85 5.87 -19.96 -1.89
C ALA A 85 5.23 -20.96 -0.90
N ILE A 86 4.43 -21.91 -1.40
CA ILE A 86 3.77 -22.92 -0.57
C ILE A 86 4.76 -23.96 -0.04
N LYS A 87 5.67 -24.48 -0.89
CA LYS A 87 6.55 -25.60 -0.51
C LYS A 87 7.82 -25.18 0.22
N ALA A 88 8.27 -23.95 0.03
CA ALA A 88 9.55 -23.46 0.53
C ALA A 88 9.43 -22.18 1.37
N ASN A 89 8.21 -21.66 1.58
CA ASN A 89 7.98 -20.33 2.15
C ASN A 89 8.73 -19.21 1.41
N ASN A 90 9.12 -19.43 0.15
CA ASN A 90 9.98 -18.51 -0.60
C ASN A 90 9.12 -17.63 -1.51
N LEU A 91 8.83 -16.43 -1.03
CA LEU A 91 7.93 -15.49 -1.68
C LEU A 91 8.56 -14.79 -2.89
N PHE A 92 9.88 -14.67 -2.92
CA PHE A 92 10.60 -13.79 -3.86
C PHE A 92 11.41 -14.54 -4.91
N GLY A 93 11.35 -15.88 -4.93
CA GLY A 93 12.15 -16.67 -5.85
C GLY A 93 13.65 -16.55 -5.62
N ILE A 94 14.10 -16.50 -4.37
CA ILE A 94 15.55 -16.41 -4.09
C ILE A 94 16.19 -17.79 -4.22
N LYS A 95 17.16 -17.92 -5.13
CA LYS A 95 17.93 -19.14 -5.33
C LYS A 95 18.97 -19.34 -4.21
N ALA A 96 19.27 -20.60 -3.91
CA ALA A 96 20.33 -20.97 -2.98
C ALA A 96 21.68 -20.96 -3.70
N ASP A 97 22.48 -19.93 -3.44
CA ASP A 97 23.87 -19.83 -3.89
C ASP A 97 24.84 -20.61 -2.96
N SER A 98 26.14 -20.51 -3.21
CA SER A 98 27.17 -21.17 -2.39
C SER A 98 27.29 -20.64 -0.96
N GLY A 99 26.80 -19.42 -0.71
CA GLY A 99 26.76 -18.77 0.59
C GLY A 99 25.61 -19.28 1.45
N TRP A 100 24.50 -19.68 0.85
CA TRP A 100 23.32 -20.20 1.57
C TRP A 100 23.64 -21.45 2.39
N LYS A 101 23.26 -21.44 3.68
CA LYS A 101 23.47 -22.54 4.63
C LYS A 101 22.17 -23.21 5.11
N GLY A 102 21.02 -22.66 4.74
CA GLY A 102 19.72 -23.18 5.12
C GLY A 102 19.26 -24.37 4.25
N LYS A 103 18.01 -24.77 4.46
CA LYS A 103 17.36 -25.82 3.67
C LYS A 103 17.26 -25.40 2.20
N VAL A 104 17.28 -26.38 1.30
CA VAL A 104 17.21 -26.17 -0.15
C VAL A 104 16.13 -27.07 -0.74
N LEU A 105 15.34 -26.51 -1.65
CA LEU A 105 14.38 -27.24 -2.47
C LEU A 105 14.85 -27.19 -3.93
N GLU A 106 14.94 -28.34 -4.57
CA GLU A 106 15.22 -28.43 -6.00
C GLU A 106 13.91 -28.53 -6.77
N MET A 107 13.68 -27.61 -7.71
CA MET A 107 12.51 -27.65 -8.59
C MET A 107 12.84 -27.09 -9.98
N PRO A 108 12.16 -27.57 -11.03
CA PRO A 108 12.33 -27.03 -12.37
C PRO A 108 11.91 -25.56 -12.42
N THR A 109 12.61 -24.78 -13.25
CA THR A 109 12.25 -23.40 -13.58
C THR A 109 12.60 -23.11 -15.03
N GLN A 110 11.92 -22.11 -15.60
CA GLN A 110 12.11 -21.67 -16.96
C GLN A 110 13.09 -20.49 -17.00
N GLU A 111 14.10 -20.60 -17.85
CA GLU A 111 15.15 -19.59 -18.00
C GLU A 111 15.27 -19.18 -19.46
N HIS A 112 15.52 -17.89 -19.70
CA HIS A 112 15.76 -17.40 -21.05
C HIS A 112 17.24 -17.41 -21.36
N VAL A 113 17.64 -18.21 -22.33
CA VAL A 113 19.02 -18.32 -22.81
C VAL A 113 19.00 -18.17 -24.33
N ASN A 114 19.78 -17.22 -24.85
CA ASN A 114 19.93 -16.97 -26.29
C ASN A 114 18.60 -16.78 -27.05
N GLY A 115 17.60 -16.14 -26.43
CA GLY A 115 16.29 -15.87 -27.04
C GLY A 115 15.30 -17.05 -27.01
N GLY A 116 15.64 -18.15 -26.34
CA GLY A 116 14.74 -19.30 -26.12
C GLY A 116 14.52 -19.60 -24.64
N ILE A 117 13.42 -20.30 -24.33
CA ILE A 117 13.09 -20.76 -22.98
C ILE A 117 13.62 -22.18 -22.79
N ILE A 118 14.45 -22.39 -21.78
CA ILE A 118 14.90 -23.72 -21.34
C ILE A 118 14.36 -24.02 -19.95
N THR A 119 14.10 -25.29 -19.65
CA THR A 119 13.79 -25.73 -18.28
C THR A 119 15.06 -26.27 -17.64
N ILE A 120 15.44 -25.70 -16.50
CA ILE A 120 16.55 -26.19 -15.68
C ILE A 120 16.07 -26.53 -14.28
N ILE A 121 16.76 -27.44 -13.59
CA ILE A 121 16.55 -27.61 -12.15
C ILE A 121 17.30 -26.50 -11.43
N ALA A 122 16.57 -25.67 -10.69
CA ALA A 122 17.13 -24.65 -9.83
C ALA A 122 17.04 -25.06 -8.37
N ARG A 123 17.99 -24.56 -7.58
CA ARG A 123 18.07 -24.74 -6.13
C ARG A 123 17.51 -23.49 -5.47
N TRP A 124 16.48 -23.63 -4.67
CA TRP A 124 15.77 -22.52 -4.03
C TRP A 124 16.01 -22.53 -2.53
N ARG A 125 16.15 -21.34 -1.94
CA ARG A 125 16.18 -21.19 -0.48
C ARG A 125 14.83 -21.65 0.08
N VAL A 126 14.88 -22.39 1.20
CA VAL A 126 13.70 -22.80 1.96
C VAL A 126 13.74 -22.13 3.31
N TYR A 127 12.64 -21.50 3.68
CA TYR A 127 12.48 -20.77 4.92
C TYR A 127 11.46 -21.45 5.84
N GLU A 128 11.55 -21.20 7.15
CA GLU A 128 10.60 -21.70 8.13
C GLU A 128 9.28 -20.91 8.10
N SER A 129 9.30 -19.68 7.59
CA SER A 129 8.09 -18.85 7.44
C SER A 129 8.24 -17.82 6.32
N TRP A 130 7.11 -17.27 5.84
CA TRP A 130 7.10 -16.13 4.92
C TRP A 130 7.81 -14.90 5.50
N ASN A 131 7.70 -14.67 6.81
CA ASN A 131 8.41 -13.57 7.47
C ASN A 131 9.93 -13.72 7.33
N GLU A 132 10.48 -14.93 7.47
CA GLU A 132 11.91 -15.17 7.26
C GLU A 132 12.32 -14.91 5.80
N SER A 133 11.48 -15.31 4.84
CA SER A 133 11.70 -14.97 3.42
C SER A 133 11.71 -13.45 3.17
N VAL A 134 10.89 -12.68 3.89
CA VAL A 134 10.84 -11.22 3.81
C VAL A 134 12.11 -10.58 4.37
N ILE A 135 12.59 -11.06 5.52
CA ILE A 135 13.84 -10.57 6.11
C ILE A 135 15.04 -10.90 5.22
N ASP A 136 15.10 -12.11 4.65
CA ASP A 136 16.18 -12.49 3.72
C ASP A 136 16.14 -11.68 2.42
N HIS A 137 14.94 -11.34 1.93
CA HIS A 137 14.76 -10.47 0.78
C HIS A 137 15.35 -9.06 0.98
N GLY A 138 15.13 -8.44 2.15
CA GLY A 138 15.79 -7.16 2.46
C GLY A 138 17.31 -7.27 2.47
N LYS A 139 17.85 -8.32 3.10
CA LYS A 139 19.30 -8.58 3.15
C LYS A 139 19.90 -8.77 1.77
N PHE A 140 19.18 -9.44 0.86
CA PHE A 140 19.61 -9.62 -0.53
C PHE A 140 19.89 -8.29 -1.24
N PHE A 141 19.14 -7.22 -0.95
CA PHE A 141 19.44 -5.88 -1.49
C PHE A 141 20.71 -5.26 -0.91
N VAL A 142 20.96 -5.47 0.38
CA VAL A 142 22.12 -4.89 1.09
C VAL A 142 23.41 -5.63 0.75
N GLU A 143 23.35 -6.96 0.64
CA GLU A 143 24.51 -7.82 0.40
C GLU A 143 25.00 -7.76 -1.05
N ASN A 144 24.11 -7.46 -2.00
CA ASN A 144 24.45 -7.38 -3.41
C ASN A 144 24.77 -5.94 -3.85
N SER A 145 26.06 -5.66 -3.99
CA SER A 145 26.63 -4.35 -4.37
C SER A 145 25.92 -3.65 -5.54
N ARG A 146 25.36 -4.39 -6.51
CA ARG A 146 24.66 -3.80 -7.67
C ARG A 146 23.50 -2.88 -7.27
N TYR A 147 22.81 -3.17 -6.17
CA TYR A 147 21.66 -2.37 -5.74
C TYR A 147 22.11 -1.07 -5.07
N LYS A 148 23.22 -1.11 -4.33
CA LYS A 148 23.89 0.08 -3.81
C LYS A 148 24.45 0.95 -4.95
N GLU A 149 25.12 0.34 -5.93
CA GLU A 149 25.67 1.04 -7.11
C GLU A 149 24.59 1.69 -7.98
N ASN A 150 23.34 1.20 -7.87
CA ASN A 150 22.20 1.74 -8.59
C ASN A 150 21.23 2.52 -7.67
N TRP A 151 21.70 3.01 -6.52
CA TRP A 151 20.96 3.94 -5.64
C TRP A 151 19.63 3.41 -5.09
N VAL A 152 19.44 2.08 -5.03
CA VAL A 152 18.19 1.49 -4.52
C VAL A 152 17.91 1.91 -3.08
N LEU A 153 18.95 1.96 -2.25
CA LEU A 153 18.83 2.29 -0.82
C LEU A 153 18.77 3.81 -0.57
N ASP A 154 19.11 4.62 -1.57
CA ASP A 154 19.10 6.09 -1.51
C ASP A 154 17.80 6.70 -2.08
N ALA A 155 16.93 5.87 -2.66
CA ALA A 155 15.68 6.30 -3.27
C ALA A 155 14.73 6.95 -2.24
N LYS A 156 14.05 8.03 -2.64
CA LYS A 156 13.24 8.86 -1.74
C LYS A 156 11.81 8.39 -1.60
N ASN A 157 11.36 7.52 -2.49
CA ASN A 157 10.01 6.96 -2.52
C ASN A 157 10.01 5.64 -3.31
N TYR A 158 8.91 4.91 -3.23
CA TYR A 158 8.77 3.61 -3.90
C TYR A 158 8.89 3.68 -5.43
N VAL A 159 8.49 4.79 -6.08
CA VAL A 159 8.60 4.93 -7.55
C VAL A 159 10.07 4.95 -7.95
N GLU A 160 10.87 5.78 -7.29
CA GLU A 160 12.31 5.86 -7.51
C GLU A 160 12.99 4.54 -7.14
N GLN A 161 12.58 3.90 -6.04
CA GLN A 161 13.16 2.63 -5.62
C GLN A 161 12.87 1.51 -6.63
N ALA A 162 11.65 1.41 -7.15
CA ALA A 162 11.30 0.44 -8.21
C ALA A 162 12.13 0.65 -9.48
N GLN A 163 12.34 1.90 -9.90
CA GLN A 163 13.19 2.23 -11.06
C GLN A 163 14.65 1.84 -10.83
N CYS A 164 15.19 2.11 -9.64
CA CYS A 164 16.54 1.72 -9.26
C CYS A 164 16.70 0.18 -9.22
N ILE A 165 15.70 -0.54 -8.72
CA ILE A 165 15.66 -2.02 -8.70
C ILE A 165 15.69 -2.59 -10.12
N GLN A 166 14.88 -2.03 -11.03
CA GLN A 166 14.93 -2.42 -12.44
C GLN A 166 16.29 -2.13 -13.07
N LYS A 167 16.84 -0.94 -12.84
CA LYS A 167 18.17 -0.56 -13.35
C LYS A 167 19.28 -1.48 -12.84
N ALA A 168 19.17 -1.96 -11.60
CA ALA A 168 20.08 -2.92 -11.00
C ALA A 168 19.94 -4.36 -11.55
N GLY A 169 18.93 -4.61 -12.39
CA GLY A 169 18.70 -5.90 -13.04
C GLY A 169 18.12 -6.95 -12.08
N TYR A 170 17.14 -6.58 -11.26
CA TYR A 170 16.38 -7.55 -10.45
C TYR A 170 15.65 -8.56 -11.36
N ALA A 171 14.94 -8.05 -12.38
CA ALA A 171 14.23 -8.84 -13.38
C ALA A 171 14.70 -8.49 -14.81
N THR A 172 14.52 -9.41 -15.76
CA THR A 172 14.71 -9.19 -17.21
C THR A 172 13.58 -8.40 -17.84
N ASP A 173 12.42 -8.38 -17.20
CA ASP A 173 11.24 -7.69 -17.72
C ASP A 173 11.53 -6.18 -17.81
N PRO A 174 11.48 -5.58 -19.02
CA PRO A 174 11.73 -4.15 -19.18
C PRO A 174 10.68 -3.26 -18.51
N ASN A 175 9.54 -3.81 -18.09
CA ASN A 175 8.44 -3.11 -17.43
C ASN A 175 8.34 -3.44 -15.93
N TYR A 176 9.30 -4.12 -15.34
CA TYR A 176 9.22 -4.58 -13.95
C TYR A 176 8.92 -3.44 -12.95
N ALA A 177 9.60 -2.30 -13.07
CA ALA A 177 9.34 -1.14 -12.22
C ALA A 177 7.89 -0.63 -12.36
N ASN A 178 7.37 -0.59 -13.58
CA ASN A 178 5.98 -0.16 -13.82
C ASN A 178 4.97 -1.14 -13.22
N GLN A 179 5.25 -2.45 -13.27
CA GLN A 179 4.39 -3.46 -12.64
C GLN A 179 4.38 -3.30 -11.12
N LEU A 180 5.54 -3.06 -10.49
CA LEU A 180 5.61 -2.78 -9.06
C LEU A 180 4.82 -1.53 -8.70
N ILE A 181 5.04 -0.43 -9.41
CA ILE A 181 4.33 0.84 -9.19
C ILE A 181 2.82 0.64 -9.35
N GLN A 182 2.40 -0.12 -10.37
CA GLN A 182 0.99 -0.41 -10.60
C GLN A 182 0.39 -1.22 -9.44
N VAL A 183 1.01 -2.32 -9.03
CA VAL A 183 0.56 -3.12 -7.88
C VAL A 183 0.49 -2.27 -6.60
N ILE A 184 1.50 -1.43 -6.36
CA ILE A 184 1.51 -0.52 -5.22
C ILE A 184 0.32 0.43 -5.26
N ASN A 185 0.00 1.02 -6.41
CA ASN A 185 -1.10 1.95 -6.55
C ASN A 185 -2.47 1.27 -6.49
N ASP A 186 -2.66 0.17 -7.22
CA ASP A 186 -3.92 -0.57 -7.31
C ASP A 186 -4.38 -1.05 -5.91
N PHE A 187 -3.41 -1.49 -5.10
CA PHE A 187 -3.64 -2.00 -3.75
C PHE A 187 -3.26 -1.03 -2.63
N GLY A 188 -2.86 0.20 -2.95
CA GLY A 188 -2.55 1.23 -1.95
C GLY A 188 -1.42 0.83 -0.99
N LEU A 189 -0.46 0.03 -1.45
CA LEU A 189 0.60 -0.53 -0.59
C LEU A 189 1.57 0.55 -0.09
N ASN A 190 1.65 1.69 -0.77
CA ASN A 190 2.43 2.86 -0.36
C ASN A 190 1.98 3.41 1.00
N LEU A 191 0.78 3.05 1.46
CA LEU A 191 0.32 3.38 2.80
C LEU A 191 1.19 2.71 3.88
N TYR A 192 1.87 1.60 3.56
CA TYR A 192 2.77 0.90 4.47
C TYR A 192 4.19 1.50 4.55
N ASP A 193 4.57 2.41 3.63
CA ASP A 193 5.90 3.04 3.57
C ASP A 193 6.12 4.17 4.57
N MET A 194 5.03 4.62 5.18
CA MET A 194 5.05 5.79 6.04
C MET A 194 5.64 5.37 7.39
N ASN A 195 6.97 5.53 7.54
CA ASN A 195 7.65 5.39 8.81
C ASN A 195 6.93 6.21 9.89
N GLY A 196 6.37 5.50 10.86
CA GLY A 196 6.04 6.07 12.17
C GLY A 196 4.62 5.87 12.65
N ASP A 197 3.60 5.65 11.81
CA ASP A 197 2.20 5.73 12.31
C ASP A 197 1.22 4.68 11.76
N VAL A 198 1.66 3.72 10.93
CA VAL A 198 0.82 2.55 10.57
C VAL A 198 0.75 1.53 11.73
N LEU A 199 1.36 1.85 12.87
CA LEU A 199 1.19 1.20 14.18
C LEU A 199 0.86 2.22 15.30
N GLY A 200 0.60 3.49 14.94
CA GLY A 200 0.55 4.60 15.90
C GLY A 200 -0.81 5.22 16.10
N ASN A 201 -1.77 5.00 15.19
CA ASN A 201 -3.06 5.64 15.33
C ASN A 201 -4.21 4.83 14.75
N ASP A 202 -4.56 3.72 15.42
CA ASP A 202 -5.80 2.95 15.20
C ASP A 202 -7.01 3.85 14.98
N VAL A 203 -7.02 5.02 15.61
CA VAL A 203 -8.08 6.02 15.47
C VAL A 203 -8.11 6.63 14.07
N ILE A 204 -6.97 7.02 13.49
CA ILE A 204 -6.94 7.59 12.13
C ILE A 204 -7.40 6.54 11.11
N GLU A 205 -6.92 5.30 11.23
CA GLU A 205 -7.31 4.25 10.28
C GLU A 205 -8.77 3.84 10.45
N LYS A 206 -9.29 3.70 11.67
CA LYS A 206 -10.73 3.49 11.93
C LYS A 206 -11.57 4.64 11.36
N ALA A 207 -11.08 5.87 11.46
CA ALA A 207 -11.80 7.03 10.94
C ALA A 207 -11.88 6.99 9.42
N ILE A 208 -10.75 6.75 8.76
CA ILE A 208 -10.69 6.66 7.30
C ILE A 208 -11.52 5.48 6.82
N GLU A 209 -11.39 4.30 7.44
CA GLU A 209 -12.17 3.11 7.11
C GLU A 209 -13.69 3.38 7.18
N ALA A 210 -14.14 4.02 8.25
CA ALA A 210 -15.54 4.35 8.44
C ALA A 210 -16.10 5.16 7.26
N GLY A 211 -15.33 6.10 6.72
CA GLY A 211 -15.72 6.85 5.53
C GLY A 211 -15.48 6.13 4.21
N MET A 212 -14.40 5.34 4.09
CA MET A 212 -14.09 4.56 2.89
C MET A 212 -15.21 3.59 2.51
N LYS A 213 -15.95 3.05 3.49
CA LYS A 213 -17.10 2.16 3.25
C LYS A 213 -18.19 2.79 2.36
N TRP A 214 -18.26 4.12 2.34
CA TRP A 214 -19.24 4.92 1.62
C TRP A 214 -18.77 5.39 0.24
N VAL A 215 -17.49 5.17 -0.11
CA VAL A 215 -16.95 5.57 -1.41
C VAL A 215 -17.75 4.93 -2.53
N GLY A 216 -18.28 5.75 -3.44
CA GLY A 216 -19.12 5.32 -4.57
C GLY A 216 -20.53 4.83 -4.19
N LYS A 217 -20.91 4.88 -2.91
CA LYS A 217 -22.23 4.46 -2.40
C LYS A 217 -23.04 5.60 -1.80
N SER A 218 -22.37 6.64 -1.32
CA SER A 218 -23.03 7.79 -0.69
C SER A 218 -23.74 8.67 -1.70
N GLN A 219 -24.89 9.21 -1.27
CA GLN A 219 -25.58 10.29 -1.96
C GLN A 219 -25.35 11.60 -1.19
N TYR A 220 -24.68 12.57 -1.81
CA TYR A 220 -24.49 13.89 -1.20
C TYR A 220 -25.83 14.56 -0.88
N VAL A 221 -25.97 15.07 0.34
CA VAL A 221 -27.09 15.86 0.82
C VAL A 221 -26.55 17.00 1.66
N TRP A 222 -26.81 18.25 1.25
CA TRP A 222 -26.44 19.42 2.06
C TRP A 222 -27.09 19.33 3.45
N GLY A 223 -26.29 19.30 4.52
CA GLY A 223 -26.79 19.07 5.87
C GLY A 223 -27.19 17.61 6.18
N GLY A 224 -26.81 16.64 5.34
CA GLY A 224 -26.96 15.20 5.63
C GLY A 224 -26.03 14.74 6.75
N GLY A 225 -26.15 13.52 7.25
CA GLY A 225 -25.26 12.95 8.27
C GLY A 225 -25.41 13.55 9.67
N ARG A 226 -26.39 14.44 9.90
CA ARG A 226 -26.67 15.03 11.23
C ARG A 226 -27.52 14.15 12.13
N ASN A 227 -28.18 13.14 11.57
CA ASN A 227 -28.98 12.15 12.30
C ASN A 227 -28.62 10.74 11.84
N GLN A 228 -29.05 9.73 12.61
CA GLN A 228 -28.70 8.33 12.32
C GLN A 228 -29.30 7.83 11.00
N ALA A 229 -30.53 8.25 10.66
CA ALA A 229 -31.19 7.84 9.42
C ALA A 229 -30.48 8.36 8.15
N ASP A 230 -29.76 9.49 8.25
CA ASP A 230 -28.89 9.94 7.17
C ASP A 230 -27.62 9.10 7.08
N VAL A 231 -26.98 8.81 8.22
CA VAL A 231 -25.78 7.94 8.29
C VAL A 231 -26.09 6.55 7.72
N ASP A 232 -27.19 5.93 8.13
CA ASP A 232 -27.59 4.59 7.70
C ASP A 232 -27.88 4.53 6.19
N ALA A 233 -28.36 5.64 5.63
CA ALA A 233 -28.64 5.80 4.20
C ALA A 233 -27.43 6.30 3.40
N GLY A 234 -26.27 6.49 4.02
CA GLY A 234 -25.09 7.02 3.35
C GLY A 234 -25.26 8.45 2.83
N ARG A 235 -26.13 9.25 3.46
CA ARG A 235 -26.40 10.64 3.09
C ARG A 235 -25.57 11.57 3.97
N PHE A 236 -24.58 12.24 3.39
CA PHE A 236 -23.68 13.13 4.09
C PHE A 236 -23.57 14.48 3.37
N ASP A 237 -23.03 15.48 4.05
CA ASP A 237 -22.17 16.47 3.40
C ASP A 237 -20.72 16.33 3.87
N CYS A 238 -19.81 17.08 3.23
CA CYS A 238 -18.38 17.06 3.52
C CYS A 238 -18.03 17.14 5.02
N SER A 239 -18.64 18.06 5.76
CA SER A 239 -18.35 18.27 7.18
C SER A 239 -18.90 17.16 8.07
N SER A 240 -20.10 16.65 7.79
CA SER A 240 -20.64 15.49 8.52
C SER A 240 -19.92 14.20 8.20
N LEU A 241 -19.40 14.02 6.97
CA LEU A 241 -18.58 12.85 6.66
C LEU A 241 -17.35 12.85 7.55
N VAL A 242 -16.61 13.97 7.59
CA VAL A 242 -15.40 14.09 8.42
C VAL A 242 -15.74 13.83 9.89
N HIS A 243 -16.82 14.44 10.40
CA HIS A 243 -17.30 14.18 11.76
C HIS A 243 -17.59 12.70 12.00
N TYR A 244 -18.38 12.08 11.13
CA TYR A 244 -18.76 10.68 11.22
C TYR A 244 -17.54 9.75 11.19
N CYS A 245 -16.55 10.03 10.35
CA CYS A 245 -15.29 9.29 10.29
C CYS A 245 -14.62 9.28 11.67
N TYR A 246 -14.29 10.47 12.20
CA TYR A 246 -13.61 10.58 13.49
C TYR A 246 -14.44 10.10 14.67
N ALA A 247 -15.76 10.32 14.66
CA ALA A 247 -16.66 9.82 15.69
C ALA A 247 -16.71 8.29 15.72
N SER A 248 -16.68 7.63 14.55
CA SER A 248 -16.60 6.16 14.44
C SER A 248 -15.29 5.61 15.02
N ALA A 249 -14.26 6.45 15.09
CA ALA A 249 -12.97 6.13 15.71
C ALA A 249 -12.86 6.58 17.18
N GLY A 250 -13.93 7.17 17.75
CA GLY A 250 -13.95 7.66 19.13
C GLY A 250 -13.45 9.09 19.34
N ILE A 251 -13.24 9.86 18.27
CA ILE A 251 -12.84 11.28 18.33
C ILE A 251 -14.04 12.17 18.01
N GLN A 252 -14.46 12.97 18.99
CA GLN A 252 -15.59 13.86 18.82
C GLN A 252 -15.15 15.24 18.31
N LEU A 253 -15.50 15.55 17.06
CA LEU A 253 -15.24 16.86 16.43
C LEU A 253 -16.42 17.84 16.61
N GLY A 254 -16.93 17.94 17.84
CA GLY A 254 -18.13 18.72 18.18
C GLY A 254 -19.45 17.97 18.01
N PRO A 255 -20.61 18.61 18.20
CA PRO A 255 -21.92 17.95 18.11
C PRO A 255 -22.28 17.60 16.65
N ARG A 256 -22.72 16.35 16.42
CA ARG A 256 -23.06 15.86 15.08
C ARG A 256 -24.12 16.74 14.41
N GLU A 257 -25.12 17.18 15.18
CA GLU A 257 -26.31 17.90 14.73
C GLU A 257 -26.02 19.31 14.19
N SER A 258 -24.84 19.86 14.51
CA SER A 258 -24.47 21.24 14.18
C SER A 258 -23.07 21.37 13.56
N VAL A 259 -22.41 20.25 13.27
CA VAL A 259 -21.09 20.29 12.65
C VAL A 259 -21.15 20.95 11.28
N THR A 260 -20.18 21.80 11.01
CA THR A 260 -20.00 22.50 9.73
C THR A 260 -18.52 22.56 9.40
N THR A 261 -18.17 22.90 8.16
CA THR A 261 -16.77 23.15 7.81
C THR A 261 -16.15 24.23 8.72
N TRP A 262 -16.93 25.27 9.07
CA TRP A 262 -16.52 26.34 9.99
C TRP A 262 -16.27 25.89 11.42
N SER A 263 -17.03 24.93 11.95
CA SER A 263 -16.72 24.39 13.29
C SER A 263 -15.44 23.55 13.27
N LEU A 264 -15.08 22.97 12.12
CA LEU A 264 -13.92 22.10 11.97
C LEU A 264 -12.60 22.86 11.71
N ILE A 265 -12.64 24.07 11.15
CA ILE A 265 -11.39 24.83 10.85
C ILE A 265 -10.56 25.16 12.09
N THR A 266 -11.18 25.19 13.28
CA THR A 266 -10.51 25.51 14.55
C THR A 266 -10.12 24.27 15.35
N MET A 267 -10.48 23.06 14.89
CA MET A 267 -10.20 21.82 15.61
C MET A 267 -8.73 21.42 15.51
N GLY A 268 -8.20 20.76 16.55
CA GLY A 268 -6.83 20.28 16.56
C GLY A 268 -5.77 21.39 16.50
N LYS A 269 -4.58 21.09 15.98
CA LYS A 269 -3.50 22.07 15.75
C LYS A 269 -3.36 22.45 14.28
N PRO A 270 -2.98 23.70 13.94
CA PRO A 270 -2.63 24.06 12.57
C PRO A 270 -1.36 23.32 12.13
N VAL A 271 -1.30 22.95 10.85
CA VAL A 271 -0.18 22.23 10.24
C VAL A 271 0.26 22.95 8.96
N LEU A 272 1.56 23.02 8.70
CA LEU A 272 2.07 23.50 7.41
C LEU A 272 1.75 22.48 6.32
N VAL A 273 1.39 22.94 5.11
CA VAL A 273 1.08 22.03 3.98
C VAL A 273 2.22 21.02 3.72
N SER A 274 3.48 21.44 3.88
CA SER A 274 4.66 20.59 3.75
C SER A 274 4.81 19.50 4.83
N GLU A 275 4.09 19.64 5.95
CA GLU A 275 4.11 18.73 7.10
C GLU A 275 2.80 17.96 7.26
N MET A 276 1.92 18.08 6.26
CA MET A 276 0.63 17.41 6.24
C MET A 276 0.80 15.90 6.25
N LYS A 277 0.11 15.25 7.18
CA LYS A 277 0.11 13.81 7.42
C LYS A 277 -1.28 13.24 7.19
N ARG A 278 -1.32 11.93 6.90
CA ARG A 278 -2.56 11.17 6.81
C ARG A 278 -3.40 11.39 8.07
N GLY A 279 -4.70 11.60 7.90
CA GLY A 279 -5.61 11.98 8.98
C GLY A 279 -5.60 13.48 9.31
N ASP A 280 -4.83 14.32 8.61
CA ASP A 280 -5.04 15.77 8.74
C ASP A 280 -6.29 16.19 7.97
N LEU A 281 -7.04 17.14 8.54
CA LEU A 281 -8.17 17.77 7.87
C LEU A 281 -7.65 18.84 6.91
N ILE A 282 -8.14 18.84 5.68
CA ILE A 282 -7.74 19.79 4.64
C ILE A 282 -8.95 20.55 4.10
N PHE A 283 -8.77 21.83 3.77
CA PHE A 283 -9.85 22.73 3.45
C PHE A 283 -9.69 23.38 2.07
N PHE A 284 -10.83 23.71 1.46
CA PHE A 284 -10.89 24.22 0.10
C PHE A 284 -11.87 25.38 -0.04
N ASP A 285 -11.56 26.30 -0.95
CA ASP A 285 -12.35 27.48 -1.27
C ASP A 285 -13.30 27.25 -2.46
N THR A 286 -14.13 26.19 -2.40
CA THR A 286 -15.01 25.79 -3.52
C THR A 286 -16.24 26.72 -3.66
N ALA A 287 -17.23 26.60 -2.77
CA ALA A 287 -18.42 27.44 -2.71
C ALA A 287 -18.18 28.65 -1.77
N GLY A 288 -17.06 29.35 -1.97
CA GLY A 288 -16.54 30.38 -1.07
C GLY A 288 -15.47 29.85 -0.11
N ARG A 289 -14.98 30.73 0.77
CA ARG A 289 -13.86 30.42 1.66
C ARG A 289 -14.20 29.29 2.62
N ASN A 290 -13.33 28.28 2.72
CA ASN A 290 -13.56 27.05 3.49
C ASN A 290 -14.92 26.37 3.14
N GLY A 291 -15.32 26.43 1.87
CA GLY A 291 -16.56 25.84 1.38
C GLY A 291 -16.57 24.31 1.39
N HIS A 292 -15.40 23.66 1.52
CA HIS A 292 -15.29 22.20 1.52
C HIS A 292 -14.14 21.70 2.41
N ILE A 293 -14.24 20.44 2.82
CA ILE A 293 -13.30 19.77 3.72
C ILE A 293 -13.09 18.30 3.30
N GLY A 294 -11.91 17.77 3.56
CA GLY A 294 -11.63 16.35 3.46
C GLY A 294 -10.60 15.86 4.49
N ILE A 295 -10.40 14.54 4.53
CA ILE A 295 -9.37 13.88 5.34
C ILE A 295 -8.22 13.52 4.42
N TYR A 296 -7.03 14.04 4.67
CA TYR A 296 -5.85 13.73 3.88
C TYR A 296 -5.47 12.25 4.04
N LEU A 297 -5.25 11.57 2.92
CA LEU A 297 -4.91 10.15 2.88
C LEU A 297 -3.41 9.90 2.66
N GLY A 298 -2.66 10.94 2.30
CA GLY A 298 -1.28 10.83 1.80
C GLY A 298 -1.20 11.00 0.28
N ASN A 299 -0.01 11.34 -0.23
CA ASN A 299 0.31 11.41 -1.67
C ASN A 299 -0.67 12.26 -2.50
N GLY A 300 -1.10 13.39 -1.95
CA GLY A 300 -2.06 14.28 -2.60
C GLY A 300 -3.49 13.74 -2.62
N LYS A 301 -3.76 12.55 -2.10
CA LYS A 301 -5.11 11.98 -2.05
C LYS A 301 -5.83 12.37 -0.78
N PHE A 302 -7.15 12.50 -0.85
CA PHE A 302 -7.97 12.81 0.31
C PHE A 302 -9.38 12.22 0.19
N LEU A 303 -9.96 11.81 1.31
CA LEU A 303 -11.35 11.36 1.40
C LEU A 303 -12.25 12.58 1.60
N ASN A 304 -13.35 12.65 0.86
CA ASN A 304 -14.29 13.77 0.91
C ASN A 304 -15.69 13.34 0.52
N ASP A 305 -16.68 14.21 0.70
CA ASP A 305 -18.03 14.04 0.18
C ASP A 305 -18.47 15.27 -0.60
N SER A 306 -18.61 15.13 -1.92
CA SER A 306 -18.86 16.24 -2.86
C SER A 306 -20.23 16.15 -3.51
N SER A 307 -20.82 17.29 -3.87
CA SER A 307 -22.14 17.35 -4.50
C SER A 307 -22.26 16.59 -5.83
N THR A 308 -21.13 16.29 -6.47
CA THR A 308 -21.08 15.59 -7.76
C THR A 308 -20.82 14.10 -7.64
N GLN A 309 -20.11 13.66 -6.60
CA GLN A 309 -19.62 12.27 -6.50
C GLN A 309 -20.05 11.56 -5.23
N GLY A 310 -20.73 12.25 -4.32
CA GLY A 310 -20.89 11.74 -2.96
C GLY A 310 -19.51 11.57 -2.31
N VAL A 311 -19.42 10.58 -1.42
CA VAL A 311 -18.15 10.16 -0.82
C VAL A 311 -17.22 9.61 -1.90
N SER A 312 -16.07 10.23 -2.05
CA SER A 312 -15.07 9.88 -3.06
C SER A 312 -13.64 10.22 -2.62
N ILE A 313 -12.67 9.76 -3.42
CA ILE A 313 -11.26 10.11 -3.25
C ILE A 313 -10.92 11.25 -4.20
N GLY A 314 -10.60 12.41 -3.63
CA GLY A 314 -10.06 13.55 -4.36
C GLY A 314 -8.55 13.46 -4.54
N ASP A 315 -8.04 14.22 -5.52
CA ASP A 315 -6.62 14.31 -5.83
C ASP A 315 -6.18 15.78 -5.90
N LEU A 316 -5.39 16.22 -4.92
CA LEU A 316 -4.80 17.56 -4.83
C LEU A 316 -3.93 17.91 -6.02
N ASN A 317 -3.43 16.92 -6.78
CA ASN A 317 -2.66 17.16 -7.99
C ASN A 317 -3.54 17.40 -9.23
N SER A 318 -4.86 17.20 -9.12
CA SER A 318 -5.78 17.53 -10.22
C SER A 318 -5.92 19.05 -10.39
N ALA A 319 -6.21 19.48 -11.62
CA ALA A 319 -6.39 20.90 -11.94
C ALA A 319 -7.49 21.58 -11.12
N TYR A 320 -8.54 20.83 -10.76
CA TYR A 320 -9.63 21.36 -9.94
C TYR A 320 -9.19 21.50 -8.48
N TRP A 321 -8.75 20.42 -7.83
CA TRP A 321 -8.48 20.45 -6.40
C TRP A 321 -7.24 21.27 -6.04
N SER A 322 -6.20 21.28 -6.86
CA SER A 322 -5.03 22.16 -6.66
C SER A 322 -5.42 23.64 -6.64
N ARG A 323 -6.37 24.04 -7.51
CA ARG A 323 -6.84 25.42 -7.60
C ARG A 323 -7.64 25.87 -6.38
N TYR A 324 -8.41 24.96 -5.79
CA TYR A 324 -9.30 25.29 -4.67
C TYR A 324 -8.72 24.97 -3.30
N PHE A 325 -7.64 24.18 -3.21
CA PHE A 325 -6.98 23.92 -1.94
C PHE A 325 -6.42 25.21 -1.36
N ASN A 326 -6.89 25.60 -0.18
CA ASN A 326 -6.58 26.93 0.38
C ASN A 326 -5.38 26.91 1.36
N GLY A 327 -4.75 25.75 1.53
CA GLY A 327 -3.57 25.56 2.37
C GLY A 327 -3.86 25.49 3.88
N ASN A 328 -5.12 25.60 4.31
CA ASN A 328 -5.48 25.36 5.71
C ASN A 328 -5.48 23.85 5.96
N VAL A 329 -4.70 23.42 6.96
CA VAL A 329 -4.53 22.02 7.37
C VAL A 329 -4.62 21.95 8.89
N ARG A 330 -5.40 21.00 9.42
CA ARG A 330 -5.62 20.81 10.86
C ARG A 330 -5.35 19.36 11.27
N ARG A 331 -4.48 19.14 12.25
CA ARG A 331 -4.22 17.82 12.84
C ARG A 331 -5.06 17.63 14.09
N VAL A 332 -6.01 16.70 14.02
CA VAL A 332 -6.97 16.41 15.10
C VAL A 332 -6.61 15.18 15.93
N VAL A 333 -5.63 14.38 15.49
CA VAL A 333 -5.04 13.30 16.28
C VAL A 333 -3.52 13.42 16.17
N GLU A 334 -2.82 13.41 17.31
CA GLU A 334 -1.38 13.66 17.38
C GLU A 334 -0.49 12.45 17.14
#